data_AF-A0A8C2M0H9-F1
#
_entry.id   AF-A0A8C2M0H9-F1
#
_cell.length_a   1.000
_cell.length_b   1.000
_cell.length_c   1.000
_cell.angle_alpha   90.00
_cell.angle_beta   90.00
_cell.angle_gamma   90.00
#
_symmetry.space_group_name_H-M   'P 1'
#
loop_
_entity.id
_entity.type
_entity.pdbx_description
1 polymer ?
#
loop_
_entity_poly.entity_id
_entity_poly.type
_entity_poly.pdbx_seq_one_letter_code
_entity_poly.pdbx_strand_id
1 'polypeptide(L)'
;MALCAACMPVKIGIIGGIGLNDPEILEGRTEKYVDTPCGKPSNALILGRKIKNHTIMPSKVNYQANIWALKEEGCTHVLVTTACGSLREEIQPGDMVIIHQFIDRTSLRPQTFYDGSHCSARGLCHIQWLNHFGTIITIEGPHFSSRAESFVFCTWGANVINMTTIPEVVLAKEAGICYASIAMAIDYDCWKEHEEAVSVNGVLKTMKENANKAKNLLLTTIPQIGSVEWSETLRNLKNMAQCSVLPPRH
;
A
#
# COMPACT_ATOMS: atom_id res chain seq x y z
N MET A 1 -14.99 36.84 17.08
CA MET A 1 -14.35 36.35 15.84
C MET A 1 -13.92 34.92 16.09
N ALA A 2 -14.63 33.95 15.53
CA ALA A 2 -14.26 32.54 15.63
C ALA A 2 -12.93 32.35 14.86
N LEU A 3 -11.92 31.81 15.55
CA LEU A 3 -10.71 31.30 14.90
C LEU A 3 -11.16 30.23 13.91
N CYS A 4 -11.12 30.55 12.62
CA CYS A 4 -11.26 29.57 11.56
C CYS A 4 -10.16 28.52 11.80
N ALA A 5 -10.55 27.30 12.16
CA ALA A 5 -9.60 26.20 12.29
C ALA A 5 -8.88 26.08 10.95
N ALA A 6 -7.58 26.37 10.91
CA ALA A 6 -6.81 26.31 9.67
C ALA A 6 -6.94 24.90 9.10
N CYS A 7 -7.60 24.78 7.93
CA CYS A 7 -7.70 23.53 7.20
C CYS A 7 -6.28 23.01 6.96
N MET A 8 -5.95 21.84 7.50
CA MET A 8 -4.60 21.32 7.37
C MET A 8 -4.33 21.01 5.89
N PRO A 9 -3.22 21.50 5.30
CA PRO A 9 -2.94 21.26 3.90
C PRO A 9 -2.80 19.75 3.63
N VAL A 10 -3.58 19.25 2.67
CA VAL A 10 -3.51 17.85 2.23
C VAL A 10 -2.27 17.66 1.38
N LYS A 11 -1.49 16.61 1.69
CA LYS A 11 -0.37 16.16 0.85
C LYS A 11 -0.50 14.65 0.64
N ILE A 12 -0.55 14.23 -0.62
CA ILE A 12 -0.80 12.83 -1.01
C ILE A 12 0.51 12.21 -1.50
N GLY A 13 1.00 11.20 -0.80
CA GLY A 13 2.04 10.30 -1.28
C GLY A 13 1.44 9.24 -2.21
N ILE A 14 2.16 8.86 -3.27
CA ILE A 14 1.74 7.80 -4.19
C ILE A 14 2.82 6.73 -4.24
N ILE A 15 2.46 5.49 -3.89
CA ILE A 15 3.34 4.32 -4.05
C ILE A 15 2.82 3.52 -5.24
N GLY A 16 3.63 3.44 -6.29
CA GLY A 16 3.26 2.72 -7.51
C GLY A 16 3.80 1.30 -7.49
N GLY A 17 2.92 0.31 -7.64
CA GLY A 17 3.29 -1.06 -7.99
C GLY A 17 3.78 -1.17 -9.44
N ILE A 18 4.01 -2.41 -9.87
CA ILE A 18 4.43 -2.72 -11.24
C ILE A 18 3.47 -2.04 -12.24
N GLY A 19 4.04 -1.45 -13.31
CA GLY A 19 3.30 -1.01 -14.50
C GLY A 19 2.59 0.31 -14.49
N LEU A 20 2.39 0.89 -13.32
CA LEU A 20 1.70 2.15 -13.29
C LEU A 20 2.60 3.34 -13.60
N ASN A 21 3.90 3.18 -13.89
CA ASN A 21 5.01 4.15 -13.90
C ASN A 21 4.94 5.37 -14.86
N ASP A 22 3.77 5.74 -15.36
CA ASP A 22 3.57 6.91 -16.22
C ASP A 22 4.10 8.23 -15.59
N PRO A 23 5.04 8.94 -16.25
CA PRO A 23 5.58 10.23 -15.82
C PRO A 23 4.62 11.42 -16.00
N GLU A 24 3.52 11.27 -16.73
CA GLU A 24 2.57 12.36 -17.03
C GLU A 24 1.54 12.62 -15.91
N ILE A 25 1.54 11.82 -14.84
CA ILE A 25 0.53 11.95 -13.77
C ILE A 25 0.71 13.25 -12.97
N LEU A 26 1.93 13.82 -12.93
CA LEU A 26 2.26 14.95 -12.06
C LEU A 26 3.07 16.03 -12.78
N GLU A 27 2.62 17.27 -12.64
CA GLU A 27 3.33 18.46 -13.07
C GLU A 27 4.37 18.89 -12.03
N GLY A 28 5.48 19.53 -12.46
CA GLY A 28 6.45 20.14 -11.52
C GLY A 28 7.34 19.16 -10.72
N ARG A 29 7.70 18.02 -11.33
CA ARG A 29 8.40 16.91 -10.68
C ARG A 29 9.79 17.29 -10.12
N THR A 30 10.08 16.87 -8.88
CA THR A 30 11.41 16.96 -8.26
C THR A 30 11.83 15.62 -7.65
N GLU A 31 13.04 15.14 -7.98
CA GLU A 31 13.60 13.93 -7.35
C GLU A 31 14.35 14.31 -6.07
N LYS A 32 14.02 13.67 -4.94
CA LYS A 32 14.67 13.88 -3.63
C LYS A 32 15.15 12.53 -3.08
N TYR A 33 16.45 12.36 -2.94
CA TYR A 33 16.99 11.22 -2.19
C TYR A 33 17.01 11.58 -0.72
N VAL A 34 16.46 10.69 0.12
CA VAL A 34 16.41 10.89 1.57
C VAL A 34 16.94 9.65 2.27
N ASP A 35 17.51 9.87 3.45
CA ASP A 35 17.82 8.82 4.40
C ASP A 35 16.78 8.85 5.52
N THR A 36 16.43 7.68 6.06
CA THR A 36 15.52 7.57 7.20
C THR A 36 16.21 6.80 8.33
N PRO A 37 15.72 6.88 9.58
CA PRO A 37 16.20 6.02 10.67
C PRO A 37 16.12 4.53 10.30
N CYS A 38 15.13 4.12 9.50
CA CYS A 38 14.97 2.74 9.04
C CYS A 38 15.83 2.40 7.81
N GLY A 39 16.82 3.24 7.47
CA GLY A 39 17.67 3.08 6.29
C GLY A 39 17.13 3.81 5.06
N LYS A 40 17.58 3.39 3.87
CA LYS A 40 17.21 4.04 2.61
C LYS A 40 15.86 3.53 2.11
N PRO A 41 14.97 4.42 1.63
CA PRO A 41 13.81 4.00 0.88
C PRO A 41 14.20 3.24 -0.39
N SER A 42 13.24 2.52 -0.97
CA SER A 42 13.44 1.69 -2.16
C SER A 42 13.86 2.50 -3.40
N ASN A 43 13.61 3.82 -3.38
CA ASN A 43 14.09 4.76 -4.39
C ASN A 43 14.13 6.18 -3.83
N ALA A 44 14.51 7.16 -4.67
CA ALA A 44 14.26 8.56 -4.35
C ALA A 44 12.79 8.77 -3.97
N LEU A 45 12.54 9.53 -2.91
CA LEU A 45 11.25 10.17 -2.74
C LEU A 45 11.08 11.14 -3.89
N ILE A 46 10.06 10.92 -4.68
CA ILE A 46 9.73 11.87 -5.71
C ILE A 46 8.41 12.43 -5.28
N LEU A 47 8.40 13.74 -5.03
CA LEU A 47 7.19 14.55 -5.08
C LEU A 47 6.70 14.42 -6.54
N GLY A 48 6.02 13.29 -6.76
CA GLY A 48 5.72 12.67 -8.03
C GLY A 48 6.62 11.56 -8.58
N ARG A 49 6.50 10.37 -7.98
CA ARG A 49 6.80 9.00 -8.47
C ARG A 49 8.23 8.64 -8.86
N LYS A 50 8.71 7.50 -8.31
CA LYS A 50 9.51 6.45 -8.99
C LYS A 50 9.88 5.32 -8.03
N ILE A 51 9.69 4.07 -8.45
CA ILE A 51 10.59 2.96 -8.13
C ILE A 51 11.28 2.63 -9.47
N LYS A 52 12.52 3.08 -9.67
CA LYS A 52 13.30 2.73 -10.87
C LYS A 52 13.79 1.30 -10.69
N ASN A 53 13.46 0.48 -11.69
CA ASN A 53 13.82 -0.92 -11.86
C ASN A 53 13.19 -1.84 -10.81
N HIS A 54 12.41 -2.82 -11.26
CA HIS A 54 11.92 -3.98 -10.49
C HIS A 54 13.08 -4.91 -10.09
N THR A 55 14.04 -4.36 -9.36
CA THR A 55 15.29 -5.00 -8.93
C THR A 55 15.21 -5.49 -7.49
N ILE A 56 14.22 -5.02 -6.74
CA ILE A 56 14.00 -5.39 -5.35
C ILE A 56 12.77 -6.30 -5.30
N MET A 57 12.97 -7.55 -4.88
CA MET A 57 11.88 -8.49 -4.62
C MET A 57 11.01 -8.01 -3.43
N PRO A 58 9.71 -8.37 -3.38
CA PRO A 58 8.79 -7.88 -2.34
C PRO A 58 9.32 -8.03 -0.90
N SER A 59 9.87 -9.19 -0.54
CA SER A 59 10.45 -9.45 0.79
C SER A 59 11.63 -8.55 1.18
N LYS A 60 12.25 -7.87 0.21
CA LYS A 60 13.42 -7.00 0.42
C LYS A 60 13.10 -5.52 0.25
N VAL A 61 11.84 -5.18 -0.03
CA VAL A 61 11.38 -3.79 -0.02
C VAL A 61 11.51 -3.24 1.39
N ASN A 62 12.13 -2.06 1.52
CA ASN A 62 12.25 -1.40 2.81
C ASN A 62 10.97 -0.59 3.11
N TYR A 63 9.92 -1.30 3.53
CA TYR A 63 8.61 -0.71 3.81
C TYR A 63 8.65 0.36 4.91
N GLN A 64 9.44 0.12 5.96
CA GLN A 64 9.64 1.08 7.04
C GLN A 64 10.21 2.39 6.51
N ALA A 65 11.33 2.34 5.76
CA ALA A 65 11.91 3.56 5.19
C ALA A 65 10.97 4.25 4.20
N ASN A 66 10.22 3.50 3.37
CA ASN A 66 9.26 4.10 2.43
C ASN A 66 8.19 4.92 3.14
N ILE A 67 7.52 4.35 4.15
CA ILE A 67 6.44 5.03 4.87
C ILE A 67 7.00 6.15 5.75
N TRP A 68 8.15 5.94 6.41
CA TRP A 68 8.80 6.97 7.22
C TRP A 68 9.15 8.20 6.37
N ALA A 69 9.73 7.97 5.19
CA ALA A 69 10.11 9.01 4.26
C ALA A 69 8.89 9.85 3.83
N LEU A 70 7.76 9.21 3.49
CA LEU A 70 6.52 9.92 3.16
C LEU A 70 5.94 10.69 4.36
N LYS A 71 6.05 10.13 5.57
CA LYS A 71 5.62 10.80 6.81
C LYS A 71 6.42 12.08 7.04
N GLU A 72 7.74 12.03 6.90
CA GLU A 72 8.64 13.17 7.09
C GLU A 72 8.44 14.27 6.03
N GLU A 73 8.07 13.90 4.80
CA GLU A 73 7.65 14.89 3.79
C GLU A 73 6.29 15.53 4.12
N GLY A 74 5.60 15.09 5.18
CA GLY A 74 4.33 15.63 5.63
C GLY A 74 3.13 15.09 4.84
N CYS A 75 3.23 13.90 4.23
CA CYS A 75 2.08 13.27 3.60
C CYS A 75 0.99 12.98 4.65
N THR A 76 -0.23 13.45 4.37
CA THR A 76 -1.42 13.14 5.16
C THR A 76 -2.13 11.89 4.64
N HIS A 77 -1.97 11.62 3.34
CA HIS A 77 -2.55 10.48 2.66
C HIS A 77 -1.47 9.72 1.89
N VAL A 78 -1.65 8.41 1.75
CA VAL A 78 -0.88 7.55 0.85
C VAL A 78 -1.86 6.74 0.01
N LEU A 79 -1.80 6.93 -1.30
CA LEU A 79 -2.51 6.13 -2.28
C LEU A 79 -1.55 5.14 -2.91
N VAL A 80 -1.94 3.87 -2.90
CA VAL A 80 -1.11 2.80 -3.42
C VAL A 80 -1.81 2.11 -4.56
N THR A 81 -1.03 1.68 -5.53
CA THR A 81 -1.50 0.75 -6.55
C THR A 81 -0.72 -0.55 -6.47
N THR A 82 -1.42 -1.67 -6.51
CA THR A 82 -0.80 -3.01 -6.48
C THR A 82 -1.40 -3.87 -7.57
N ALA A 83 -0.56 -4.65 -8.24
CA ALA A 83 -1.06 -5.75 -9.05
C ALA A 83 -1.40 -6.92 -8.13
N CYS A 84 -2.43 -7.70 -8.47
CA CYS A 84 -2.85 -8.85 -7.69
C CYS A 84 -3.45 -9.97 -8.57
N GLY A 85 -3.34 -11.21 -8.12
CA GLY A 85 -4.13 -12.31 -8.65
C GLY A 85 -5.55 -12.27 -8.09
N SER A 86 -6.53 -12.67 -8.89
CA SER A 86 -7.92 -12.82 -8.48
C SER A 86 -8.16 -14.22 -7.92
N LEU A 87 -8.86 -14.29 -6.79
CA LEU A 87 -9.31 -15.53 -6.14
C LEU A 87 -10.83 -15.75 -6.29
N ARG A 88 -11.46 -15.00 -7.20
CA ARG A 88 -12.93 -14.97 -7.40
C ARG A 88 -13.26 -14.85 -8.87
N GLU A 89 -14.19 -15.64 -9.37
CA GLU A 89 -14.60 -15.63 -10.78
C GLU A 89 -15.03 -14.24 -11.23
N GLU A 90 -15.82 -13.56 -10.37
CA GLU A 90 -16.41 -12.25 -10.62
C GLU A 90 -15.41 -11.09 -10.63
N ILE A 91 -14.15 -11.31 -10.22
CA ILE A 91 -13.07 -10.31 -10.31
C ILE A 91 -12.17 -10.70 -11.49
N GLN A 92 -12.36 -10.05 -12.63
CA GLN A 92 -11.68 -10.39 -13.87
C GLN A 92 -10.35 -9.65 -14.01
N PRO A 93 -9.36 -10.21 -14.74
CA PRO A 93 -8.16 -9.48 -15.11
C PRO A 93 -8.50 -8.13 -15.78
N GLY A 94 -7.97 -7.04 -15.21
CA GLY A 94 -8.27 -5.66 -15.58
C GLY A 94 -9.28 -4.95 -14.69
N ASP A 95 -9.94 -5.66 -13.77
CA ASP A 95 -10.78 -5.07 -12.73
C ASP A 95 -9.96 -4.40 -11.64
N MET A 96 -10.53 -3.33 -11.07
CA MET A 96 -9.96 -2.61 -9.95
C MET A 96 -10.75 -2.92 -8.68
N VAL A 97 -10.05 -3.33 -7.64
CA VAL A 97 -10.59 -3.65 -6.32
C VAL A 97 -10.04 -2.65 -5.31
N ILE A 98 -10.94 -1.91 -4.66
CA ILE A 98 -10.59 -1.09 -3.50
C ILE A 98 -10.59 -2.02 -2.29
N ILE A 99 -9.41 -2.31 -1.75
CA ILE A 99 -9.26 -3.27 -0.66
C ILE A 99 -9.56 -2.62 0.68
N HIS A 100 -10.30 -3.30 1.55
CA HIS A 100 -10.60 -2.82 2.91
C HIS A 100 -10.07 -3.73 4.03
N GLN A 101 -9.74 -5.00 3.72
CA GLN A 101 -9.23 -5.98 4.67
C GLN A 101 -8.02 -6.70 4.11
N PHE A 102 -7.25 -7.34 4.99
CA PHE A 102 -6.14 -8.18 4.58
C PHE A 102 -5.98 -9.43 5.43
N ILE A 103 -5.35 -10.46 4.85
CA ILE A 103 -4.83 -11.64 5.54
C ILE A 103 -3.32 -11.65 5.35
N ASP A 104 -2.58 -11.77 6.45
CA ASP A 104 -1.13 -11.80 6.42
C ASP A 104 -0.59 -13.23 6.31
N ARG A 105 0.15 -13.48 5.23
CA ARG A 105 0.95 -14.69 4.98
C ARG A 105 2.42 -14.34 4.70
N THR A 106 2.86 -13.18 5.14
CA THR A 106 4.28 -12.80 5.20
C THR A 106 4.93 -13.42 6.44
N SER A 107 6.25 -13.53 6.43
CA SER A 107 7.03 -14.20 7.48
C SER A 107 8.37 -13.54 7.78
N LEU A 108 8.92 -12.73 6.86
CA LEU A 108 10.29 -12.22 6.96
C LEU A 108 10.41 -10.70 7.21
N ARG A 109 9.27 -10.00 7.30
CA ARG A 109 9.22 -8.54 7.12
C ARG A 109 8.97 -7.84 8.47
N PRO A 110 9.78 -6.83 8.84
CA PRO A 110 9.48 -5.97 9.99
C PRO A 110 8.15 -5.24 9.77
N GLN A 111 7.20 -5.37 10.71
CA GLN A 111 5.85 -4.83 10.57
C GLN A 111 5.54 -3.62 11.43
N THR A 112 6.50 -3.14 12.22
CA THR A 112 6.32 -2.02 13.15
C THR A 112 7.52 -1.08 13.12
N PHE A 113 7.29 0.20 13.38
CA PHE A 113 8.34 1.17 13.69
C PHE A 113 8.83 1.10 15.13
N TYR A 114 8.20 0.28 15.97
CA TYR A 114 8.43 0.23 17.42
C TYR A 114 9.08 -1.09 17.87
N ASP A 115 10.15 -1.51 17.17
CA ASP A 115 10.85 -2.78 17.43
C ASP A 115 11.87 -2.73 18.59
N GLY A 116 12.05 -1.59 19.24
CA GLY A 116 12.98 -1.39 20.35
C GLY A 116 14.45 -1.17 19.94
N SER A 117 14.78 -1.19 18.65
CA SER A 117 16.11 -0.87 18.13
C SER A 117 16.40 0.64 18.14
N HIS A 118 17.68 1.02 17.95
CA HIS A 118 18.16 2.42 17.99
C HIS A 118 17.44 3.40 17.04
N CYS A 119 16.71 2.89 16.04
CA CYS A 119 15.99 3.68 15.04
C CYS A 119 14.46 3.67 15.22
N SER A 120 13.98 3.02 16.28
CA SER A 120 12.56 2.82 16.58
C SER A 120 12.09 3.72 17.72
N ALA A 121 10.84 4.15 17.65
CA ALA A 121 10.18 4.71 18.83
C ALA A 121 9.86 3.57 19.82
N ARG A 122 9.94 3.81 21.13
CA ARG A 122 9.67 2.75 22.13
C ARG A 122 8.17 2.57 22.36
N GLY A 123 7.65 1.35 22.15
CA GLY A 123 6.34 0.90 22.62
C GLY A 123 5.75 -0.28 21.82
N LEU A 124 4.56 -0.74 22.18
CA LEU A 124 3.74 -1.68 21.39
C LEU A 124 2.63 -0.89 20.70
N CYS A 125 2.21 -1.19 19.46
CA CYS A 125 1.11 -0.53 18.76
C CYS A 125 -0.01 -1.53 18.37
N HIS A 126 -1.25 -1.28 18.81
CA HIS A 126 -2.43 -2.09 18.44
C HIS A 126 -3.37 -1.32 17.51
N ILE A 127 -3.69 -1.87 16.34
CA ILE A 127 -4.54 -1.24 15.32
C ILE A 127 -5.81 -2.07 15.09
N GLN A 128 -6.97 -1.40 14.95
CA GLN A 128 -8.25 -2.02 14.58
C GLN A 128 -8.65 -1.74 13.12
N TRP A 129 -9.34 -2.70 12.49
CA TRP A 129 -9.85 -2.66 11.10
C TRP A 129 -11.34 -3.02 11.09
N LEU A 130 -12.22 -2.19 10.50
CA LEU A 130 -13.68 -2.27 10.72
C LEU A 130 -14.57 -2.43 9.45
N ASN A 131 -14.04 -2.44 8.23
CA ASN A 131 -14.85 -2.49 6.99
C ASN A 131 -14.82 -3.86 6.27
N HIS A 132 -15.80 -4.19 5.41
CA HIS A 132 -16.12 -5.58 4.99
C HIS A 132 -16.18 -5.82 3.46
N PHE A 133 -15.37 -5.14 2.64
CA PHE A 133 -15.31 -5.44 1.20
C PHE A 133 -13.88 -5.54 0.67
N GLY A 134 -13.59 -6.58 -0.11
CA GLY A 134 -12.26 -6.80 -0.70
C GLY A 134 -11.19 -7.14 0.33
N THR A 135 -11.04 -8.43 0.63
CA THR A 135 -9.96 -8.98 1.45
C THR A 135 -8.78 -9.37 0.57
N ILE A 136 -7.63 -8.73 0.76
CA ILE A 136 -6.39 -9.11 0.09
C ILE A 136 -5.56 -10.07 0.95
N ILE A 137 -5.07 -11.17 0.39
CA ILE A 137 -4.07 -11.98 1.07
C ILE A 137 -2.67 -11.61 0.57
N THR A 138 -1.77 -11.27 1.49
CA THR A 138 -0.38 -10.94 1.15
C THR A 138 0.53 -12.11 1.49
N ILE A 139 1.09 -12.76 0.47
CA ILE A 139 2.07 -13.84 0.63
C ILE A 139 3.51 -13.28 0.64
N GLU A 140 4.44 -14.07 1.17
CA GLU A 140 5.85 -13.67 1.24
C GLU A 140 6.51 -13.53 -0.16
N GLY A 141 6.22 -14.45 -1.09
CA GLY A 141 6.93 -14.52 -2.36
C GLY A 141 8.41 -14.94 -2.22
N PRO A 142 9.23 -14.82 -3.28
CA PRO A 142 8.90 -14.29 -4.60
C PRO A 142 8.20 -15.29 -5.53
N HIS A 143 8.05 -16.55 -5.11
CA HIS A 143 7.30 -17.55 -5.86
C HIS A 143 5.80 -17.27 -5.78
N PHE A 144 5.06 -17.59 -6.85
CA PHE A 144 3.60 -17.63 -6.82
C PHE A 144 3.10 -18.84 -6.01
N SER A 145 1.86 -18.78 -5.55
CA SER A 145 1.24 -19.84 -4.76
C SER A 145 1.20 -21.16 -5.52
N SER A 146 1.26 -22.28 -4.79
CA SER A 146 0.77 -23.56 -5.28
C SER A 146 -0.75 -23.54 -5.42
N ARG A 147 -1.31 -24.44 -6.25
CA ARG A 147 -2.77 -24.57 -6.40
C ARG A 147 -3.47 -24.91 -5.08
N ALA A 148 -2.84 -25.73 -4.24
CA ALA A 148 -3.37 -26.07 -2.93
C ALA A 148 -3.50 -24.84 -2.03
N GLU A 149 -2.47 -23.98 -2.00
CA GLU A 149 -2.51 -22.71 -1.29
C GLU A 149 -3.60 -21.77 -1.84
N SER A 150 -3.68 -21.65 -3.17
CA SER A 150 -4.71 -20.83 -3.84
C SER A 150 -6.12 -21.24 -3.40
N PHE A 151 -6.44 -22.55 -3.41
CA PHE A 151 -7.71 -23.06 -2.92
C PHE A 151 -7.94 -22.76 -1.44
N VAL A 152 -6.93 -22.95 -0.57
CA VAL A 152 -7.04 -22.61 0.86
C VAL A 152 -7.39 -21.13 1.02
N PHE A 153 -6.74 -20.24 0.29
CA PHE A 153 -7.01 -18.80 0.37
C PHE A 153 -8.43 -18.45 -0.10
N CYS A 154 -8.93 -19.12 -1.15
CA CYS A 154 -10.34 -19.01 -1.56
C CYS A 154 -11.30 -19.42 -0.43
N THR A 155 -11.02 -20.52 0.29
CA THR A 155 -11.84 -20.97 1.42
C THR A 155 -11.80 -20.03 2.63
N TRP A 156 -10.70 -19.32 2.83
CA TRP A 156 -10.56 -18.31 3.89
C TRP A 156 -11.33 -17.01 3.60
N GLY A 157 -11.94 -16.89 2.42
CA GLY A 157 -12.68 -15.68 2.05
C GLY A 157 -11.81 -14.58 1.43
N ALA A 158 -10.56 -14.86 1.05
CA ALA A 158 -9.76 -13.90 0.30
C ALA A 158 -10.39 -13.64 -1.08
N ASN A 159 -10.28 -12.39 -1.57
CA ASN A 159 -10.78 -11.98 -2.88
C ASN A 159 -9.65 -11.81 -3.90
N VAL A 160 -8.53 -11.27 -3.45
CA VAL A 160 -7.35 -11.01 -4.28
C VAL A 160 -6.07 -11.39 -3.51
N ILE A 161 -4.99 -11.66 -4.23
CA ILE A 161 -3.70 -12.07 -3.67
C ILE A 161 -2.57 -11.18 -4.19
N ASN A 162 -1.68 -10.72 -3.32
CA ASN A 162 -0.47 -10.00 -3.73
C ASN A 162 0.72 -10.33 -2.82
N MET A 163 1.80 -9.53 -2.97
CA MET A 163 3.02 -9.69 -2.19
C MET A 163 3.44 -8.41 -1.46
N THR A 164 2.68 -7.30 -1.48
CA THR A 164 3.20 -6.00 -1.03
C THR A 164 2.31 -5.22 -0.06
N THR A 165 1.02 -5.55 0.10
CA THR A 165 0.13 -4.77 0.98
C THR A 165 0.60 -4.83 2.44
N ILE A 166 1.08 -5.98 2.89
CA ILE A 166 1.69 -6.15 4.22
C ILE A 166 3.22 -6.15 4.10
N PRO A 167 3.94 -5.35 4.92
CA PRO A 167 3.48 -4.53 6.05
C PRO A 167 3.15 -3.06 5.74
N GLU A 168 3.10 -2.66 4.47
CA GLU A 168 2.95 -1.26 4.06
C GLU A 168 1.74 -0.55 4.72
N VAL A 169 0.58 -1.20 4.71
CA VAL A 169 -0.65 -0.66 5.31
C VAL A 169 -0.58 -0.57 6.84
N VAL A 170 0.14 -1.48 7.49
CA VAL A 170 0.34 -1.49 8.95
C VAL A 170 1.20 -0.29 9.34
N LEU A 171 2.33 -0.12 8.66
CA LEU A 171 3.25 0.99 8.90
C LEU A 171 2.60 2.35 8.61
N ALA A 172 1.82 2.47 7.53
CA ALA A 172 1.10 3.72 7.23
C ALA A 172 0.13 4.11 8.35
N LYS A 173 -0.52 3.12 8.95
CA LYS A 173 -1.43 3.31 10.07
C LYS A 173 -0.67 3.71 11.35
N GLU A 174 0.47 3.08 11.65
CA GLU A 174 1.35 3.49 12.75
C GLU A 174 1.88 4.92 12.57
N ALA A 175 2.13 5.33 11.33
CA ALA A 175 2.53 6.70 10.99
C ALA A 175 1.36 7.71 11.09
N GLY A 176 0.13 7.27 11.37
CA GLY A 176 -1.06 8.13 11.41
C GLY A 176 -1.39 8.74 10.05
N ILE A 177 -1.19 7.98 8.97
CA ILE A 177 -1.45 8.38 7.59
C ILE A 177 -2.75 7.73 7.11
N CYS A 178 -3.57 8.47 6.36
CA CYS A 178 -4.70 7.90 5.63
C CYS A 178 -4.18 7.03 4.48
N TYR A 179 -4.30 5.71 4.58
CA TYR A 179 -3.85 4.77 3.55
C TYR A 179 -5.03 4.21 2.77
N ALA A 180 -4.92 4.17 1.44
CA ALA A 180 -5.83 3.43 0.58
C ALA A 180 -5.07 2.74 -0.56
N SER A 181 -5.53 1.56 -0.96
CA SER A 181 -4.91 0.76 -2.00
C SER A 181 -5.91 0.38 -3.08
N ILE A 182 -5.51 0.61 -4.32
CA ILE A 182 -6.21 0.19 -5.53
C ILE A 182 -5.48 -1.06 -6.03
N ALA A 183 -6.11 -2.21 -5.87
CA ALA A 183 -5.60 -3.48 -6.37
C ALA A 183 -6.13 -3.72 -7.79
N MET A 184 -5.25 -4.04 -8.73
CA MET A 184 -5.62 -4.36 -10.11
C MET A 184 -5.44 -5.86 -10.33
N ALA A 185 -6.54 -6.55 -10.60
CA ALA A 185 -6.50 -7.96 -10.97
C ALA A 185 -5.77 -8.11 -12.31
N ILE A 186 -4.78 -9.00 -12.37
CA ILE A 186 -3.94 -9.19 -13.55
C ILE A 186 -3.97 -10.63 -14.09
N ASP A 187 -4.41 -11.56 -13.25
CA ASP A 187 -4.51 -13.00 -13.49
C ASP A 187 -5.50 -13.61 -12.46
N TYR A 188 -5.76 -14.91 -12.55
CA TYR A 188 -6.57 -15.69 -11.59
C TYR A 188 -5.71 -16.58 -10.68
N ASP A 189 -4.48 -16.15 -10.37
CA ASP A 189 -3.48 -16.95 -9.65
C ASP A 189 -3.31 -18.35 -10.30
N CYS A 190 -3.71 -19.43 -9.62
CA CYS A 190 -3.63 -20.79 -10.18
C CYS A 190 -4.78 -21.73 -9.75
N TRP A 191 -5.87 -21.19 -9.21
CA TRP A 191 -7.02 -21.99 -8.75
C TRP A 191 -7.93 -22.47 -9.91
N LYS A 192 -7.93 -21.77 -11.05
CA LYS A 192 -8.64 -22.21 -12.25
C LYS A 192 -7.90 -23.36 -12.95
N GLU A 193 -8.60 -24.46 -13.22
CA GLU A 193 -8.00 -25.64 -13.88
C GLU A 193 -7.83 -25.48 -15.40
N HIS A 194 -8.70 -24.69 -16.05
CA HIS A 194 -8.77 -24.54 -17.50
C HIS A 194 -8.29 -23.19 -18.03
N GLU A 195 -7.73 -22.33 -17.16
CA GLU A 195 -7.07 -21.09 -17.57
C GLU A 195 -5.56 -21.20 -17.39
N GLU A 196 -4.82 -20.39 -18.16
CA GLU A 196 -3.37 -20.31 -18.00
C GLU A 196 -3.01 -19.80 -16.60
N ALA A 197 -2.11 -20.50 -15.92
CA ALA A 197 -1.60 -20.08 -14.62
C ALA A 197 -0.81 -18.76 -14.75
N VAL A 198 -0.75 -18.02 -13.65
CA VAL A 198 -0.01 -16.76 -13.57
C VAL A 198 1.44 -16.90 -14.06
N SER A 199 1.86 -15.94 -14.89
CA SER A 199 3.25 -15.81 -15.35
C SER A 199 3.65 -14.34 -15.42
N VAL A 200 4.95 -14.06 -15.30
CA VAL A 200 5.49 -12.69 -15.36
C VAL A 200 5.08 -11.97 -16.66
N ASN A 201 5.06 -12.68 -17.79
CA ASN A 201 4.67 -12.11 -19.08
C ASN A 201 3.17 -11.76 -19.13
N GLY A 202 2.31 -12.64 -18.59
CA GLY A 202 0.88 -12.38 -18.46
C GLY A 202 0.60 -11.15 -17.61
N VAL A 203 1.25 -11.07 -16.45
CA VAL A 203 1.20 -9.90 -15.55
C VAL A 203 1.54 -8.61 -16.30
N LEU A 204 2.70 -8.57 -16.97
CA LEU A 204 3.17 -7.36 -17.65
C LEU A 204 2.23 -6.93 -18.79
N LYS A 205 1.65 -7.90 -19.51
CA LYS A 205 0.71 -7.64 -20.60
C LYS A 205 -0.58 -7.01 -20.09
N THR A 206 -1.29 -7.70 -19.17
CA THR A 206 -2.57 -7.22 -18.64
C THR A 206 -2.42 -5.84 -18.00
N MET A 207 -1.33 -5.63 -17.29
CA MET A 207 -1.04 -4.39 -16.62
C MET A 207 -0.76 -3.24 -17.60
N LYS A 208 -0.06 -3.50 -18.72
CA LYS A 208 0.13 -2.49 -19.78
C LYS A 208 -1.21 -2.09 -20.41
N GLU A 209 -2.10 -3.05 -20.63
CA GLU A 209 -3.43 -2.81 -21.21
C GLU A 209 -4.34 -2.01 -20.25
N ASN A 210 -4.15 -2.15 -18.93
CA ASN A 210 -5.03 -1.58 -17.92
C ASN A 210 -4.43 -0.41 -17.13
N ALA A 211 -3.16 -0.06 -17.31
CA ALA A 211 -2.49 1.02 -16.55
C ALA A 211 -3.24 2.37 -16.65
N ASN A 212 -3.83 2.68 -17.81
CA ASN A 212 -4.60 3.91 -18.01
C ASN A 212 -5.83 4.00 -17.08
N LYS A 213 -6.46 2.87 -16.72
CA LYS A 213 -7.61 2.86 -15.81
C LYS A 213 -7.21 3.39 -14.43
N ALA A 214 -6.11 2.87 -13.88
CA ALA A 214 -5.63 3.32 -12.58
C ALA A 214 -5.02 4.73 -12.62
N LYS A 215 -4.39 5.15 -13.73
CA LYS A 215 -3.99 6.56 -13.94
C LYS A 215 -5.20 7.49 -13.87
N ASN A 216 -6.24 7.21 -14.64
CA ASN A 216 -7.45 8.04 -14.69
C ASN A 216 -8.17 8.08 -13.35
N LEU A 217 -8.22 6.95 -12.63
CA LEU A 217 -8.76 6.90 -11.28
C LEU A 217 -7.99 7.84 -10.34
N LEU A 218 -6.66 7.75 -10.29
CA LEU A 218 -5.84 8.63 -9.46
C LEU A 218 -6.03 10.11 -9.82
N LEU A 219 -6.02 10.46 -11.10
CA LEU A 219 -6.21 11.83 -11.58
C LEU A 219 -7.60 12.39 -11.23
N THR A 220 -8.61 11.53 -11.12
CA THR A 220 -9.96 11.94 -10.72
C THR A 220 -10.12 12.01 -9.20
N THR A 221 -9.51 11.07 -8.47
CA THR A 221 -9.65 10.95 -7.00
C THR A 221 -8.81 11.99 -6.25
N ILE A 222 -7.60 12.32 -6.71
CA ILE A 222 -6.70 13.25 -6.01
C ILE A 222 -7.34 14.65 -5.83
N PRO A 223 -7.93 15.28 -6.86
CA PRO A 223 -8.63 16.56 -6.69
C PRO A 223 -9.80 16.47 -5.72
N GLN A 224 -10.54 15.36 -5.73
CA GLN A 224 -11.65 15.14 -4.80
C GLN A 224 -11.16 15.07 -3.36
N ILE A 225 -10.07 14.33 -3.09
CA ILE A 225 -9.45 14.28 -1.75
C ILE A 225 -9.04 15.70 -1.31
N GLY A 226 -8.44 16.50 -2.21
CA GLY A 226 -8.04 17.87 -1.91
C GLY A 226 -9.21 18.83 -1.63
N SER A 227 -10.43 18.49 -2.05
CA SER A 227 -11.65 19.29 -1.85
C SER A 227 -12.44 18.94 -0.57
N VAL A 228 -12.10 17.84 0.10
CA VAL A 228 -12.79 17.34 1.30
C VAL A 228 -12.07 17.82 2.56
N GLU A 229 -12.81 18.06 3.64
CA GLU A 229 -12.25 18.39 4.95
C GLU A 229 -11.75 17.13 5.68
N TRP A 230 -10.48 17.11 6.07
CA TRP A 230 -9.82 15.91 6.66
C TRP A 230 -9.37 16.09 8.11
N SER A 231 -9.52 17.27 8.71
CA SER A 231 -8.99 17.57 10.04
C SER A 231 -9.44 16.57 11.11
N GLU A 232 -10.72 16.21 11.16
CA GLU A 232 -11.24 15.24 12.12
C GLU A 232 -10.67 13.84 11.89
N THR A 233 -10.67 13.36 10.64
CA THR A 233 -10.10 12.05 10.28
C THR A 233 -8.63 11.95 10.65
N LEU A 234 -7.83 12.96 10.30
CA LEU A 234 -6.40 12.99 10.58
C LEU A 234 -6.12 13.11 12.08
N ARG A 235 -6.93 13.88 12.82
CA ARG A 235 -6.85 13.95 14.28
C ARG A 235 -7.17 12.60 14.92
N ASN A 236 -8.21 11.91 14.47
CA ASN A 236 -8.60 10.60 14.98
C ASN A 236 -7.53 9.54 14.69
N LEU A 237 -6.95 9.54 13.48
CA LEU A 237 -5.82 8.67 13.13
C LEU A 237 -4.59 8.96 13.98
N LYS A 238 -4.25 10.23 14.19
CA LYS A 238 -3.14 10.63 15.04
C LYS A 238 -3.35 10.19 16.48
N ASN A 239 -4.54 10.41 17.03
CA ASN A 239 -4.90 10.00 18.39
C ASN A 239 -4.82 8.48 18.53
N MET A 240 -5.34 7.71 17.56
CA MET A 240 -5.22 6.26 17.56
C MET A 240 -3.75 5.84 17.56
N ALA A 241 -2.93 6.32 16.62
CA ALA A 241 -1.51 5.97 16.56
C ALA A 241 -0.77 6.31 17.87
N GLN A 242 -1.07 7.45 18.49
CA GLN A 242 -0.46 7.86 19.76
C GLN A 242 -0.92 7.00 20.95
N CYS A 243 -2.23 6.76 21.08
CA CYS A 243 -2.80 5.95 22.16
C CYS A 243 -2.44 4.47 22.03
N SER A 244 -2.06 4.04 20.82
CA SER A 244 -1.65 2.67 20.60
C SER A 244 -0.27 2.38 21.18
N VAL A 245 0.61 3.38 21.39
CA VAL A 245 1.99 3.22 21.88
C VAL A 245 2.06 3.12 23.40
N LEU A 246 2.51 1.98 23.92
CA LEU A 246 2.81 1.83 25.35
C LEU A 246 4.24 2.29 25.68
N PRO A 247 4.46 3.42 26.38
CA PRO A 247 5.81 3.86 26.72
C PRO A 247 6.48 2.94 27.77
N PRO A 248 7.83 2.94 27.87
CA PRO A 248 8.53 2.21 28.92
C PRO A 248 8.00 2.62 30.29
N ARG A 249 7.68 1.66 31.17
CA ARG A 249 7.42 1.96 32.58
C ARG A 249 8.73 2.46 33.21
N HIS A 250 8.69 3.63 33.82
CA HIS A 250 9.77 4.14 34.68
C HIS A 250 9.96 3.25 35.90
#